data_AF-A0A4W3I0G1-F1
#
_entry.id   AF-A0A4W3I0G1-F1
#
_cell.length_a   1.000
_cell.length_b   1.000
_cell.length_c   1.000
_cell.angle_alpha   90.00
_cell.angle_beta   90.00
_cell.angle_gamma   90.00
#
_symmetry.space_group_name_H-M   'P 1'
#
loop_
_entity.id
_entity.type
_entity.pdbx_description
1 polymer ?
#
loop_
_entity_poly.entity_id
_entity_poly.type
_entity_poly.pdbx_seq_one_letter_code
_entity_poly.pdbx_strand_id
1 'polypeptide(L)'
;MCVCVRWGGVCVTLCCVTGWNGWGCTDNLYALSYGFQLLATLLLCLSNLMFVPPVAIAVRSQYLLEASVYTFTMFFSTFYHACDQPGVVVLCIMDYDVLQFCDFLGSMMSVWVTVIAMARLQPIIKQILYLLGAMLLSMALQLDRHGLWNLLGPSLFALGIMAIAWTIRTIRRRRCYPPTWKRWVFYLFPGTVIAMSAVALYTFVETEENYFYIHSIWHMLIAGSVGFLLPPRPRPGRGPAPSSVVPLQNKRRGCGYQLCVNEHEEMGLVDPAMVSINSICSS
;
A
#
# COMPACT_ATOMS: atom_id res chain seq x y z
N MET A 1 -23.58 -25.60 -1.73
CA MET A 1 -23.50 -26.90 -2.45
C MET A 1 -24.58 -26.91 -3.53
N CYS A 2 -24.31 -27.39 -4.74
CA CYS A 2 -25.28 -27.34 -5.84
C CYS A 2 -25.77 -28.74 -6.20
N VAL A 3 -27.09 -28.90 -6.36
CA VAL A 3 -27.74 -30.16 -6.72
C VAL A 3 -28.42 -30.01 -8.07
N CYS A 4 -28.13 -30.91 -9.00
CA CYS A 4 -28.83 -31.00 -10.28
C CYS A 4 -30.14 -31.76 -10.11
N VAL A 5 -31.26 -31.11 -10.41
CA VAL A 5 -32.60 -31.71 -10.38
C VAL A 5 -33.08 -31.92 -11.82
N ARG A 6 -33.37 -33.18 -12.19
CA ARG A 6 -33.82 -33.53 -13.54
C ARG A 6 -35.35 -33.44 -13.65
N TRP A 7 -35.85 -32.58 -14.54
CA TRP A 7 -37.27 -32.49 -14.93
C TRP A 7 -37.39 -32.64 -16.45
N GLY A 8 -38.10 -33.69 -16.91
CA GLY A 8 -38.38 -33.87 -18.33
C GLY A 8 -37.15 -33.98 -19.25
N GLY A 9 -36.02 -34.47 -18.74
CA GLY A 9 -34.75 -34.57 -19.48
C GLY A 9 -33.83 -33.34 -19.35
N VAL A 10 -34.31 -32.23 -18.79
CA VAL A 10 -33.52 -31.02 -18.49
C VAL A 10 -33.03 -31.07 -17.05
N CYS A 11 -31.76 -30.73 -16.81
CA CYS A 11 -31.20 -30.55 -15.47
C CYS A 11 -31.34 -29.08 -15.06
N VAL A 12 -32.00 -28.81 -13.94
CA VAL A 12 -32.04 -27.51 -13.26
C VAL A 12 -31.12 -27.57 -12.05
N THR A 13 -30.08 -26.75 -12.04
CA THR A 13 -29.14 -26.68 -10.92
C THR A 13 -29.69 -25.74 -9.84
N LEU A 14 -29.92 -26.27 -8.65
CA LEU A 14 -30.28 -25.50 -7.46
C LEU A 14 -29.06 -25.43 -6.54
N CYS A 15 -28.59 -24.22 -6.25
CA CYS A 15 -27.44 -23.99 -5.39
C CYS A 15 -27.90 -23.46 -4.04
N CYS A 16 -27.59 -24.20 -2.98
CA CYS A 16 -27.83 -23.76 -1.62
C CYS A 16 -26.72 -22.81 -1.16
N VAL A 17 -27.15 -21.70 -0.57
CA VAL A 17 -26.28 -20.63 -0.06
C VAL A 17 -25.77 -21.00 1.34
N THR A 18 -24.64 -20.45 1.78
CA THR A 18 -24.17 -20.52 3.19
C THR A 18 -23.95 -21.93 3.78
N GLY A 19 -23.51 -22.89 2.97
CA GLY A 19 -23.23 -24.25 3.45
C GLY A 19 -24.47 -25.10 3.74
N TRP A 20 -25.68 -24.59 3.47
CA TRP A 20 -26.90 -25.39 3.52
C TRP A 20 -26.86 -26.50 2.48
N ASN A 21 -27.47 -27.62 2.82
CA ASN A 21 -27.52 -28.80 1.97
C ASN A 21 -28.96 -29.33 1.86
N GLY A 22 -29.15 -30.37 1.07
CA GLY A 22 -30.44 -31.01 0.85
C GLY A 22 -31.25 -30.35 -0.27
N TRP A 23 -32.26 -31.07 -0.75
CA TRP A 23 -33.08 -30.67 -1.91
C TRP A 23 -33.82 -29.33 -1.72
N GLY A 24 -34.16 -28.99 -0.47
CA GLY A 24 -34.83 -27.73 -0.12
C GLY A 24 -33.90 -26.68 0.51
N CYS A 25 -32.59 -26.91 0.54
CA CYS A 25 -31.65 -26.10 1.36
C CYS A 25 -32.08 -25.98 2.83
N THR A 26 -32.61 -27.07 3.39
CA THR A 26 -33.11 -27.15 4.76
C THR A 26 -32.17 -27.91 5.70
N ASP A 27 -31.17 -28.59 5.16
CA ASP A 27 -30.21 -29.33 5.97
C ASP A 27 -29.12 -28.37 6.46
N ASN A 28 -29.06 -28.21 7.78
CA ASN A 28 -28.14 -27.32 8.46
C ASN A 28 -26.82 -28.00 8.90
N LEU A 29 -26.60 -29.27 8.53
CA LEU A 29 -25.45 -30.08 8.95
C LEU A 29 -24.10 -29.40 8.64
N TYR A 30 -24.03 -28.61 7.58
CA TYR A 30 -22.85 -27.84 7.16
C TYR A 30 -23.14 -26.33 7.06
N ALA A 31 -24.29 -25.87 7.59
CA ALA A 31 -24.66 -24.47 7.50
C ALA A 31 -23.80 -23.62 8.45
N LEU A 32 -23.19 -22.57 7.90
CA LEU A 32 -22.38 -21.63 8.67
C LEU A 32 -23.27 -20.83 9.62
N SER A 33 -22.90 -20.76 10.91
CA SER A 33 -23.65 -19.97 11.89
C SER A 33 -23.58 -18.47 11.57
N TYR A 34 -24.66 -17.73 11.86
CA TYR A 34 -24.71 -16.27 11.68
C TYR A 34 -23.58 -15.55 12.43
N GLY A 35 -23.26 -15.99 13.66
CA GLY A 35 -22.18 -15.41 14.45
C GLY A 35 -20.81 -15.59 13.82
N PHE A 36 -20.56 -16.74 13.18
CA PHE A 36 -19.32 -16.99 12.46
C PHE A 36 -19.21 -16.15 11.18
N GLN A 37 -20.31 -16.03 10.41
CA GLN A 37 -20.36 -15.16 9.23
C GLN A 37 -20.06 -13.70 9.62
N LEU A 38 -20.71 -13.19 10.67
CA LEU A 38 -20.49 -11.83 11.16
C LEU A 38 -19.05 -11.61 11.65
N LEU A 39 -18.49 -12.57 12.39
CA LEU A 39 -17.10 -12.49 12.86
C LEU A 39 -16.11 -12.46 11.68
N ALA A 40 -16.30 -13.32 10.68
CA ALA A 40 -15.47 -13.35 9.49
C ALA A 40 -15.55 -12.00 8.74
N THR A 41 -16.75 -11.51 8.41
CA THR A 41 -16.92 -10.20 7.76
C THR A 41 -16.26 -9.08 8.57
N LEU A 42 -16.49 -9.03 9.89
CA LEU A 42 -15.91 -7.99 10.74
C LEU A 42 -14.38 -8.07 10.78
N LEU A 43 -13.79 -9.26 10.85
CA LEU A 43 -12.34 -9.40 10.85
C LEU A 43 -11.72 -8.83 9.56
N LEU A 44 -12.26 -9.17 8.40
CA LEU A 44 -11.72 -8.72 7.09
C LEU A 44 -11.97 -7.23 6.85
N CYS A 45 -13.13 -6.71 7.24
CA CYS A 45 -13.44 -5.29 7.10
C CYS A 45 -12.64 -4.44 8.10
N LEU A 46 -12.52 -4.87 9.37
CA LEU A 46 -11.80 -4.11 10.40
C LEU A 46 -10.29 -4.17 10.21
N SER A 47 -9.72 -5.25 9.67
CA SER A 47 -8.29 -5.30 9.35
C SER A 47 -7.88 -4.23 8.34
N ASN A 48 -8.78 -3.85 7.42
CA ASN A 48 -8.53 -2.79 6.45
C ASN A 48 -8.40 -1.39 7.08
N LEU A 49 -8.98 -1.15 8.26
CA LEU A 49 -8.79 0.11 8.98
C LEU A 49 -7.33 0.31 9.43
N MET A 50 -6.49 -0.73 9.39
CA MET A 50 -5.04 -0.59 9.61
C MET A 50 -4.34 0.25 8.54
N PHE A 51 -5.01 0.59 7.43
CA PHE A 51 -4.53 1.60 6.48
C PHE A 51 -4.71 3.05 6.98
N VAL A 52 -5.51 3.31 8.03
CA VAL A 52 -5.70 4.65 8.58
C VAL A 52 -4.39 5.30 9.07
N PRO A 53 -3.53 4.63 9.87
CA PRO A 53 -2.25 5.20 10.25
C PRO A 53 -1.33 5.54 9.05
N PRO A 54 -1.09 4.63 8.06
CA PRO A 54 -0.36 4.97 6.84
C PRO A 54 -0.94 6.17 6.08
N VAL A 55 -2.26 6.25 5.91
CA VAL A 55 -2.94 7.39 5.28
C VAL A 55 -2.65 8.68 6.06
N ALA A 56 -2.82 8.66 7.38
CA ALA A 56 -2.60 9.82 8.22
C ALA A 56 -1.12 10.29 8.18
N ILE A 57 -0.17 9.37 8.15
CA ILE A 57 1.26 9.67 8.01
C ILE A 57 1.54 10.27 6.62
N ALA A 58 0.98 9.70 5.56
CA ALA A 58 1.14 10.18 4.18
C ALA A 58 0.58 11.59 3.99
N VAL A 59 -0.62 11.86 4.49
CA VAL A 59 -1.25 13.20 4.45
C VAL A 59 -0.40 14.22 5.23
N ARG A 60 0.02 13.90 6.46
CA ARG A 60 0.88 14.80 7.26
C ARG A 60 2.24 15.04 6.61
N SER A 61 2.76 14.06 5.88
CA SER A 61 4.03 14.15 5.17
C SER A 61 3.90 14.72 3.76
N GLN A 62 2.69 15.09 3.32
CA GLN A 62 2.36 15.64 1.99
C GLN A 62 2.64 14.68 0.82
N TYR A 63 2.57 13.37 1.07
CA TYR A 63 2.55 12.33 0.05
C TYR A 63 1.10 12.07 -0.39
N LEU A 64 0.49 13.06 -1.07
CA LEU A 64 -0.95 13.04 -1.37
C LEU A 64 -1.35 11.93 -2.36
N LEU A 65 -0.45 11.56 -3.28
CA LEU A 65 -0.71 10.50 -4.25
C LEU A 65 -0.68 9.13 -3.57
N GLU A 66 0.29 8.90 -2.70
CA GLU A 66 0.36 7.69 -1.89
C GLU A 66 -0.84 7.61 -0.93
N ALA A 67 -1.22 8.73 -0.30
CA ALA A 67 -2.39 8.81 0.56
C ALA A 67 -3.71 8.49 -0.18
N SER A 68 -3.87 8.94 -1.42
CA SER A 68 -5.07 8.64 -2.21
C SER A 68 -5.15 7.16 -2.56
N VAL A 69 -4.03 6.52 -2.92
CA VAL A 69 -3.97 5.08 -3.20
C VAL A 69 -4.27 4.25 -1.95
N TYR A 70 -3.73 4.62 -0.78
CA TYR A 70 -4.02 3.90 0.47
C TYR A 70 -5.49 4.06 0.89
N THR A 71 -6.06 5.25 0.70
CA THR A 71 -7.48 5.51 0.99
C THR A 71 -8.38 4.72 0.04
N PHE A 72 -8.04 4.68 -1.25
CA PHE A 72 -8.74 3.88 -2.25
C PHE A 72 -8.72 2.39 -1.88
N THR A 73 -7.56 1.86 -1.53
CA THR A 73 -7.38 0.46 -1.11
C THR A 73 -8.24 0.14 0.11
N MET A 74 -8.14 0.96 1.16
CA MET A 74 -8.92 0.79 2.37
C MET A 74 -10.43 0.76 2.09
N PHE A 75 -10.93 1.69 1.29
CA PHE A 75 -12.35 1.78 0.97
C PHE A 75 -12.82 0.55 0.18
N PHE A 76 -12.22 0.29 -0.99
CA PHE A 76 -12.69 -0.78 -1.87
C PHE A 76 -12.46 -2.17 -1.29
N SER A 77 -11.37 -2.40 -0.54
CA SER A 77 -11.14 -3.66 0.17
C SER A 77 -12.21 -3.92 1.22
N THR A 78 -12.57 -2.89 2.01
CA THR A 78 -13.61 -3.03 3.04
C THR A 78 -14.96 -3.42 2.43
N PHE A 79 -15.36 -2.78 1.33
CA PHE A 79 -16.63 -3.08 0.65
C PHE A 79 -16.59 -4.39 -0.13
N TYR A 80 -15.44 -4.77 -0.68
CA TYR A 80 -15.25 -6.08 -1.29
C TYR A 80 -15.49 -7.19 -0.27
N HIS A 81 -14.82 -7.14 0.88
CA HIS A 81 -14.98 -8.17 1.93
C HIS A 81 -16.37 -8.18 2.59
N ALA A 82 -17.07 -7.05 2.59
CA ALA A 82 -18.47 -6.98 2.97
C ALA A 82 -19.41 -7.64 1.93
N CYS A 83 -19.00 -7.68 0.66
CA CYS A 83 -19.76 -8.27 -0.45
C CYS A 83 -19.40 -9.75 -0.69
N ASP A 84 -18.18 -10.17 -0.36
CA ASP A 84 -17.69 -11.54 -0.57
C ASP A 84 -18.27 -12.56 0.43
N GLN A 85 -18.69 -12.10 1.62
CA GLN A 85 -19.13 -13.02 2.67
C GLN A 85 -20.53 -13.62 2.40
N PRO A 86 -20.65 -14.97 2.38
CA PRO A 86 -21.92 -15.62 2.12
C PRO A 86 -22.86 -15.46 3.32
N GLY A 87 -24.06 -14.92 3.10
CA GLY A 87 -25.17 -14.94 4.06
C GLY A 87 -26.01 -13.68 4.12
N VAL A 88 -26.72 -13.50 5.23
CA VAL A 88 -27.65 -12.37 5.44
C VAL A 88 -26.92 -11.03 5.68
N VAL A 89 -25.60 -11.06 5.87
CA VAL A 89 -24.76 -9.87 6.12
C VAL A 89 -24.07 -9.33 4.87
N VAL A 90 -24.43 -9.81 3.68
CA VAL A 90 -23.83 -9.38 2.42
C VAL A 90 -24.18 -7.93 2.10
N LEU A 91 -23.17 -7.12 1.80
CA LEU A 91 -23.36 -5.71 1.41
C LEU A 91 -22.50 -5.38 0.20
N CYS A 92 -23.11 -5.43 -0.99
CA CYS A 92 -22.48 -5.05 -2.25
C CYS A 92 -22.95 -3.65 -2.68
N ILE A 93 -22.03 -2.69 -2.71
CA ILE A 93 -22.30 -1.33 -3.26
C ILE A 93 -22.23 -1.28 -4.79
N MET A 94 -21.53 -2.24 -5.40
CA MET A 94 -21.27 -2.38 -6.83
C MET A 94 -21.13 -3.87 -7.16
N ASP A 95 -21.05 -4.20 -8.44
CA ASP A 95 -20.76 -5.55 -8.93
C ASP A 95 -19.53 -6.15 -8.24
N TYR A 96 -19.68 -7.40 -7.81
CA TYR A 96 -18.65 -8.18 -7.13
C TYR A 96 -17.31 -8.15 -7.88
N ASP A 97 -17.35 -8.35 -9.20
CA ASP A 97 -16.14 -8.39 -10.02
C ASP A 97 -15.38 -7.06 -10.06
N VAL A 98 -16.09 -5.94 -9.91
CA VAL A 98 -15.48 -4.60 -9.88
C VAL A 98 -14.90 -4.32 -8.50
N LEU A 99 -15.61 -4.68 -7.43
CA LEU A 99 -15.09 -4.56 -6.06
C LEU A 99 -13.84 -5.40 -5.87
N GLN A 100 -13.86 -6.65 -6.34
CA GLN A 100 -12.72 -7.55 -6.30
C GLN A 100 -11.54 -7.01 -7.12
N PHE A 101 -11.81 -6.44 -8.31
CA PHE A 101 -10.78 -5.78 -9.11
C PHE A 101 -10.11 -4.63 -8.34
N CYS A 102 -10.91 -3.77 -7.72
CA CYS A 102 -10.42 -2.60 -7.00
C CYS A 102 -9.62 -2.97 -5.75
N ASP A 103 -9.99 -4.04 -5.05
CA ASP A 103 -9.23 -4.57 -3.90
C ASP A 103 -7.82 -5.02 -4.31
N PHE A 104 -7.73 -5.89 -5.32
CA PHE A 104 -6.44 -6.38 -5.81
C PHE A 104 -5.60 -5.27 -6.44
N LEU A 105 -6.20 -4.40 -7.25
CA LEU A 105 -5.49 -3.27 -7.85
C LEU A 105 -4.99 -2.31 -6.77
N GLY A 106 -5.83 -1.97 -5.80
CA GLY A 106 -5.49 -1.06 -4.71
C GLY A 106 -4.32 -1.57 -3.87
N SER A 107 -4.39 -2.83 -3.45
CA SER A 107 -3.33 -3.44 -2.65
C SER A 107 -1.99 -3.51 -3.39
N MET A 108 -1.96 -3.93 -4.66
CA MET A 108 -0.75 -3.94 -5.48
C MET A 108 -0.22 -2.52 -5.72
N MET A 109 -1.10 -1.57 -6.03
CA MET A 109 -0.73 -0.17 -6.21
C MET A 109 -0.17 0.42 -4.92
N SER A 110 -0.71 0.08 -3.76
CA SER A 110 -0.20 0.54 -2.46
C SER A 110 1.25 0.11 -2.24
N VAL A 111 1.58 -1.16 -2.53
CA VAL A 111 2.97 -1.65 -2.48
C VAL A 111 3.85 -0.93 -3.50
N TRP A 112 3.39 -0.85 -4.76
CA TRP A 112 4.11 -0.21 -5.86
C TRP A 112 4.46 1.25 -5.54
N VAL A 113 3.48 2.06 -5.16
CA VAL A 113 3.70 3.50 -4.92
C VAL A 113 4.62 3.75 -3.73
N THR A 114 4.56 2.88 -2.72
CA THR A 114 5.44 2.90 -1.54
C THR A 114 6.90 2.67 -1.95
N VAL A 115 7.17 1.61 -2.72
CA VAL A 115 8.53 1.26 -3.14
C VAL A 115 9.14 2.36 -4.02
N ILE A 116 8.36 2.89 -4.96
CA ILE A 116 8.80 3.99 -5.81
C ILE A 116 9.00 5.29 -5.00
N ALA A 117 8.17 5.56 -3.98
CA ALA A 117 8.38 6.69 -3.07
C ALA A 117 9.70 6.57 -2.29
N MET A 118 10.08 5.35 -1.90
CA MET A 118 11.36 5.07 -1.24
C MET A 118 12.57 5.24 -2.16
N ALA A 119 12.41 4.97 -3.46
CA ALA A 119 13.48 5.16 -4.45
C ALA A 119 13.93 6.63 -4.57
N ARG A 120 13.13 7.60 -4.07
CA ARG A 120 13.38 9.04 -4.13
C ARG A 120 13.80 9.49 -5.54
N LEU A 121 13.07 9.10 -6.57
CA LEU A 121 13.39 9.46 -7.96
C LEU A 121 13.07 10.95 -8.23
N GLN A 122 13.48 11.44 -9.40
CA GLN A 122 13.02 12.74 -9.89
C GLN A 122 11.49 12.76 -9.96
N PRO A 123 10.83 13.90 -9.67
CA PRO A 123 9.38 13.97 -9.58
C PRO A 123 8.68 13.57 -10.89
N ILE A 124 9.26 13.95 -12.03
CA ILE A 124 8.75 13.58 -13.36
C ILE A 124 8.80 12.05 -13.55
N ILE A 125 9.96 11.43 -13.30
CA ILE A 125 10.13 9.97 -13.42
C ILE A 125 9.20 9.23 -12.46
N LYS A 126 9.05 9.74 -11.22
CA LYS A 126 8.14 9.19 -10.21
C LYS A 126 6.70 9.16 -10.72
N GLN A 127 6.21 10.26 -11.29
CA GLN A 127 4.85 10.34 -11.85
C GLN A 127 4.66 9.41 -13.05
N ILE A 128 5.64 9.33 -13.95
CA ILE A 128 5.61 8.40 -15.08
C ILE A 128 5.50 6.95 -14.58
N LEU A 129 6.31 6.56 -13.59
CA LEU A 129 6.28 5.20 -13.02
C LEU A 129 4.97 4.90 -12.28
N TYR A 130 4.34 5.89 -11.67
CA TYR A 130 3.01 5.73 -11.06
C TYR A 130 1.93 5.47 -12.09
N LEU A 131 1.87 6.30 -13.14
CA LEU A 131 0.87 6.14 -14.20
C LEU A 131 1.09 4.84 -14.99
N LEU A 132 2.33 4.58 -15.40
CA LEU A 132 2.68 3.36 -16.12
C LEU A 132 2.41 2.12 -15.26
N GLY A 133 2.79 2.16 -13.98
CA GLY A 133 2.49 1.10 -13.03
C GLY A 133 1.00 0.82 -12.91
N ALA A 134 0.17 1.86 -12.77
CA ALA A 134 -1.29 1.72 -12.68
C ALA A 134 -1.90 1.07 -13.93
N MET A 135 -1.47 1.48 -15.12
CA MET A 135 -1.96 0.91 -16.38
C MET A 135 -1.54 -0.55 -16.55
N LEU A 136 -0.27 -0.87 -16.28
CA LEU A 136 0.24 -2.23 -16.42
C LEU A 136 -0.36 -3.19 -15.38
N LEU A 137 -0.52 -2.75 -14.13
CA LEU A 137 -1.16 -3.52 -13.08
C LEU A 137 -2.63 -3.78 -13.38
N SER A 138 -3.36 -2.76 -13.84
CA SER A 138 -4.75 -2.91 -14.29
C SER A 138 -4.89 -3.94 -15.41
N MET A 139 -4.01 -3.88 -16.41
CA MET A 139 -3.99 -4.84 -17.51
C MET A 139 -3.63 -6.26 -17.03
N ALA A 140 -2.61 -6.41 -16.19
CA ALA A 140 -2.17 -7.71 -15.68
C ALA A 140 -3.29 -8.40 -14.86
N LEU A 141 -4.02 -7.63 -14.06
CA LEU A 141 -5.16 -8.12 -13.28
C LEU A 141 -6.35 -8.57 -14.13
N GLN A 142 -6.51 -8.04 -15.35
CA GLN A 142 -7.52 -8.51 -16.28
C GLN A 142 -7.09 -9.81 -17.00
N LEU A 143 -5.79 -10.04 -17.18
CA LEU A 143 -5.28 -11.25 -17.82
C LEU A 143 -5.34 -12.47 -16.89
N ASP A 144 -4.98 -12.30 -15.62
CA ASP A 144 -5.00 -13.39 -14.64
C ASP A 144 -5.15 -12.85 -13.20
N ARG A 145 -6.37 -12.60 -12.74
CA ARG A 145 -6.61 -11.96 -11.44
C ARG A 145 -5.97 -12.69 -10.25
N HIS A 146 -5.79 -14.02 -10.33
CA HIS A 146 -5.27 -14.85 -9.22
C HIS A 146 -3.81 -15.26 -9.39
N GLY A 147 -3.15 -14.85 -10.46
CA GLY A 147 -1.76 -15.18 -10.70
C GLY A 147 -0.87 -14.64 -9.58
N LEU A 148 -0.16 -15.52 -8.85
CA LEU A 148 0.86 -15.12 -7.87
C LEU A 148 1.89 -14.14 -8.47
N TRP A 149 2.13 -14.27 -9.78
CA TRP A 149 2.98 -13.37 -10.57
C TRP A 149 2.47 -11.93 -10.64
N ASN A 150 1.18 -11.68 -10.48
CA ASN A 150 0.63 -10.33 -10.43
C ASN A 150 0.94 -9.61 -9.12
N LEU A 151 1.14 -10.34 -8.03
CA LEU A 151 1.66 -9.78 -6.79
C LEU A 151 3.19 -9.66 -6.82
N LEU A 152 3.89 -10.74 -7.19
CA LEU A 152 5.36 -10.81 -7.12
C LEU A 152 6.05 -9.99 -8.21
N GLY A 153 5.59 -10.05 -9.45
CA GLY A 153 6.24 -9.41 -10.60
C GLY A 153 6.40 -7.89 -10.44
N PRO A 154 5.31 -7.14 -10.23
CA PRO A 154 5.37 -5.69 -10.01
C PRO A 154 6.19 -5.32 -8.76
N SER A 155 6.05 -6.09 -7.68
CA SER A 155 6.81 -5.88 -6.45
C SER A 155 8.32 -6.05 -6.67
N LEU A 156 8.75 -7.12 -7.35
CA LEU A 156 10.15 -7.39 -7.69
C LEU A 156 10.71 -6.33 -8.65
N PHE A 157 9.91 -5.91 -9.64
CA PHE A 157 10.31 -4.88 -10.57
C PHE A 157 10.50 -3.51 -9.88
N ALA A 158 9.57 -3.12 -9.00
CA ALA A 158 9.70 -1.89 -8.21
C ALA A 158 10.94 -1.95 -7.28
N LEU A 159 11.20 -3.09 -6.64
CA LEU A 159 12.40 -3.31 -5.84
C LEU A 159 13.67 -3.22 -6.68
N GLY A 160 13.65 -3.74 -7.91
CA GLY A 160 14.74 -3.60 -8.88
C GLY A 160 15.03 -2.15 -9.23
N ILE A 161 14.00 -1.35 -9.52
CA ILE A 161 14.14 0.10 -9.75
C ILE A 161 14.77 0.78 -8.53
N MET A 162 14.29 0.46 -7.32
CA MET A 162 14.83 1.03 -6.09
C MET A 162 16.30 0.66 -5.89
N ALA A 163 16.66 -0.62 -6.08
CA ALA A 163 18.03 -1.11 -5.96
C ALA A 163 18.97 -0.42 -6.97
N ILE A 164 18.55 -0.28 -8.22
CA ILE A 164 19.31 0.43 -9.26
C ILE A 164 19.49 1.89 -8.87
N ALA A 165 18.42 2.59 -8.48
CA ALA A 165 18.48 4.00 -8.07
C ALA A 165 19.43 4.22 -6.88
N TRP A 166 19.40 3.32 -5.89
CA TRP A 166 20.28 3.36 -4.73
C TRP A 166 21.74 3.05 -5.11
N THR A 167 21.96 2.10 -6.02
CA THR A 167 23.29 1.73 -6.52
C THR A 167 23.93 2.88 -7.29
N ILE A 168 23.21 3.48 -8.24
CA ILE A 168 23.68 4.64 -9.01
C ILE A 168 24.05 5.79 -8.06
N ARG A 169 23.21 6.06 -7.06
CA ARG A 169 23.51 7.09 -6.05
C ARG A 169 24.71 6.78 -5.19
N THR A 170 24.84 5.53 -4.76
CA THR A 170 25.97 5.07 -3.96
C THR A 170 27.28 5.22 -4.72
N ILE A 171 27.30 4.88 -6.01
CA ILE A 171 28.46 5.04 -6.89
C ILE A 171 28.77 6.54 -7.09
N ARG A 172 27.77 7.36 -7.41
CA ARG A 172 27.95 8.82 -7.64
C ARG A 172 28.43 9.57 -6.39
N ARG A 173 27.96 9.20 -5.19
CA ARG A 173 28.29 9.90 -3.93
C ARG A 173 29.37 9.21 -3.08
N ARG A 174 29.89 8.05 -3.52
CA ARG A 174 30.86 7.21 -2.80
C ARG A 174 30.51 6.93 -1.32
N ARG A 175 29.22 6.94 -0.97
CA ARG A 175 28.69 6.58 0.36
C ARG A 175 27.44 5.74 0.19
N CYS A 176 27.29 4.71 1.03
CA CYS A 176 26.12 3.84 1.04
C CYS A 176 24.85 4.67 1.34
N TYR A 177 23.87 4.57 0.46
CA TYR A 177 22.57 5.23 0.60
C TYR A 177 21.51 4.20 1.04
N PRO A 178 20.63 4.51 2.02
CA PRO A 178 20.55 5.72 2.84
C PRO A 178 21.64 5.86 3.93
N PRO A 179 22.13 7.08 4.21
CA PRO A 179 23.35 7.33 5.02
C PRO A 179 23.16 7.22 6.54
N THR A 180 21.95 6.97 7.04
CA THR A 180 21.64 6.95 8.48
C THR A 180 21.32 5.53 8.94
N TRP A 181 22.21 4.93 9.76
CA TRP A 181 22.01 3.60 10.34
C TRP A 181 20.69 3.46 11.12
N LYS A 182 20.24 4.54 11.80
CA LYS A 182 18.93 4.59 12.47
C LYS A 182 17.77 4.34 11.50
N ARG A 183 17.86 4.80 10.26
CA ARG A 183 16.81 4.59 9.25
C ARG A 183 16.75 3.15 8.76
N TRP A 184 17.90 2.50 8.66
CA TRP A 184 17.99 1.08 8.35
C TRP A 184 17.35 0.23 9.45
N VAL A 185 17.70 0.47 10.71
CA VAL A 185 17.25 -0.35 11.84
C VAL A 185 15.78 -0.09 12.21
N PHE A 186 15.32 1.16 12.21
CA PHE A 186 13.98 1.51 12.72
C PHE A 186 12.88 1.59 11.66
N TYR A 187 13.21 1.64 10.36
CA TYR A 187 12.21 1.82 9.30
C TYR A 187 12.33 0.76 8.21
N LEU A 188 13.53 0.60 7.62
CA LEU A 188 13.71 -0.33 6.49
C LEU A 188 13.66 -1.79 6.95
N PHE A 189 14.46 -2.18 7.94
CA PHE A 189 14.50 -3.55 8.43
C PHE A 189 13.11 -4.05 8.91
N PRO A 190 12.42 -3.38 9.86
CA PRO A 190 11.10 -3.82 10.28
C PRO A 190 10.09 -3.83 9.13
N GLY A 191 10.11 -2.81 8.25
CA GLY A 191 9.22 -2.76 7.08
C GLY A 191 9.45 -3.93 6.11
N THR A 192 10.71 -4.25 5.80
CA THR A 192 11.05 -5.38 4.92
C THR A 192 10.72 -6.73 5.54
N VAL A 193 10.97 -6.92 6.83
CA VAL A 193 10.62 -8.16 7.54
C VAL A 193 9.11 -8.38 7.54
N ILE A 194 8.35 -7.33 7.84
CA ILE A 194 6.88 -7.37 7.79
C ILE A 194 6.40 -7.69 6.37
N ALA A 195 6.93 -7.03 5.34
CA ALA A 195 6.54 -7.29 3.95
C ALA A 195 6.87 -8.73 3.51
N MET A 196 8.06 -9.24 3.84
CA MET A 196 8.44 -10.62 3.55
C MET A 196 7.54 -11.63 4.29
N SER A 197 7.16 -11.33 5.54
CA SER A 197 6.23 -12.17 6.29
C SER A 197 4.83 -12.18 5.68
N ALA A 198 4.35 -11.04 5.16
CA ALA A 198 3.05 -10.96 4.47
C ALA A 198 3.03 -11.85 3.22
N VAL A 199 4.08 -11.77 2.39
CA VAL A 199 4.20 -12.62 1.20
C VAL A 199 4.30 -14.09 1.59
N ALA A 200 5.11 -14.44 2.59
CA ALA A 200 5.27 -15.82 3.03
C ALA A 200 3.96 -16.44 3.57
N LEU A 201 3.19 -15.68 4.36
CA LEU A 201 1.88 -16.13 4.84
C LEU A 201 0.91 -16.35 3.69
N TYR A 202 0.87 -15.42 2.73
CA TYR A 202 0.04 -15.51 1.53
C TYR A 202 0.40 -16.74 0.67
N THR A 203 1.69 -17.03 0.47
CA THR A 203 2.11 -18.12 -0.44
C THR A 203 2.09 -19.51 0.18
N PHE A 204 2.37 -19.63 1.47
CA PHE A 204 2.62 -20.94 2.11
C PHE A 204 1.56 -21.36 3.11
N VAL A 205 0.79 -20.41 3.66
CA VAL A 205 -0.11 -20.67 4.79
C VAL A 205 -1.58 -20.48 4.44
N GLU A 206 -1.87 -19.67 3.40
CA GLU A 206 -3.24 -19.48 2.94
C GLU A 206 -3.84 -20.80 2.42
N THR A 207 -4.93 -21.21 3.08
CA THR A 207 -5.78 -22.34 2.68
C THR A 207 -7.23 -21.86 2.70
N GLU A 208 -8.11 -22.51 1.94
CA GLU A 208 -9.55 -22.19 1.89
C GLU A 208 -10.19 -22.10 3.29
N GLU A 209 -9.79 -23.01 4.19
CA GLU A 209 -10.31 -23.09 5.57
C GLU A 209 -9.83 -21.95 6.48
N ASN A 210 -8.66 -21.37 6.19
CA ASN A 210 -8.04 -20.34 7.03
C ASN A 210 -8.01 -18.96 6.35
N TYR A 211 -8.60 -18.84 5.16
CA TYR A 211 -8.58 -17.63 4.33
C TYR A 211 -8.89 -16.38 5.14
N PHE A 212 -9.98 -16.39 5.89
CA PHE A 212 -10.44 -15.21 6.61
C PHE A 212 -9.47 -14.73 7.70
N TYR A 213 -8.74 -15.64 8.37
CA TYR A 213 -7.70 -15.28 9.34
C TYR A 213 -6.42 -14.79 8.66
N ILE A 214 -5.92 -15.57 7.70
CA ILE A 214 -4.63 -15.29 7.04
C ILE A 214 -4.72 -14.01 6.21
N HIS A 215 -5.84 -13.82 5.50
CA HIS A 215 -6.09 -12.62 4.70
C HIS A 215 -6.25 -11.37 5.57
N SER A 216 -6.94 -11.47 6.72
CA SER A 216 -7.00 -10.37 7.68
C SER A 216 -5.62 -9.99 8.22
N ILE A 217 -4.79 -10.98 8.57
CA ILE A 217 -3.40 -10.75 9.01
C ILE A 217 -2.57 -10.12 7.89
N TRP A 218 -2.77 -10.57 6.65
CA TRP A 218 -2.09 -10.01 5.48
C TRP A 218 -2.36 -8.51 5.31
N HIS A 219 -3.61 -8.06 5.45
CA HIS A 219 -3.96 -6.63 5.44
C HIS A 219 -3.21 -5.83 6.50
N MET A 220 -3.16 -6.36 7.74
CA MET A 220 -2.45 -5.72 8.84
C MET A 220 -0.95 -5.61 8.56
N LEU A 221 -0.34 -6.66 8.01
CA LEU A 221 1.08 -6.69 7.69
C LEU A 221 1.42 -5.75 6.52
N ILE A 222 0.63 -5.74 5.44
CA ILE A 222 0.86 -4.81 4.34
C ILE A 222 0.71 -3.36 4.82
N ALA A 223 -0.38 -3.03 5.49
CA ALA A 223 -0.60 -1.69 5.99
C ALA A 223 0.51 -1.25 6.97
N GLY A 224 0.92 -2.15 7.86
CA GLY A 224 2.04 -1.94 8.77
C GLY A 224 3.35 -1.69 8.02
N SER A 225 3.69 -2.53 7.04
CA SER A 225 4.91 -2.40 6.23
C SER A 225 4.96 -1.05 5.51
N VAL A 226 3.87 -0.66 4.85
CA VAL A 226 3.77 0.61 4.11
C VAL A 226 3.91 1.80 5.05
N GLY A 227 3.30 1.73 6.24
CA GLY A 227 3.42 2.77 7.27
C GLY A 227 4.86 2.99 7.75
N PHE A 228 5.64 1.91 7.93
CA PHE A 228 7.05 2.01 8.33
C PHE A 228 8.00 2.38 7.17
N LEU A 229 7.68 1.93 5.96
CA LEU A 229 8.52 2.16 4.78
C LEU A 229 8.38 3.58 4.22
N LEU A 230 7.25 4.25 4.46
CA LEU A 230 7.04 5.60 3.98
C LEU A 230 8.11 6.55 4.57
N PRO A 231 8.92 7.21 3.73
CA PRO A 231 9.98 8.07 4.21
C PRO A 231 9.38 9.26 4.98
N PRO A 232 9.78 9.51 6.25
CA PRO A 232 9.38 10.75 6.91
C PRO A 232 9.95 11.92 6.13
N ARG A 233 9.12 12.93 5.86
CA ARG A 233 9.61 14.18 5.29
C ARG A 233 10.64 14.77 6.26
N PRO A 234 11.80 15.26 5.79
CA PRO A 234 12.65 16.09 6.63
C PRO A 234 11.76 17.17 7.22
N ARG A 235 11.76 17.33 8.55
CA ARG A 235 11.06 18.46 9.18
C ARG A 235 11.51 19.69 8.40
N PRO A 236 10.61 20.48 7.79
CA PRO A 236 11.00 21.83 7.44
C PRO A 236 11.55 22.39 8.75
N GLY A 237 12.80 22.85 8.73
CA GLY A 237 13.39 23.54 9.87
C GLY A 237 12.35 24.51 10.37
N ARG A 238 12.21 24.60 11.70
CA ARG A 238 11.25 25.45 12.41
C ARG A 238 11.41 26.91 11.95
N GLY A 239 10.89 27.21 10.77
CA GLY A 239 10.73 28.52 10.19
C GLY A 239 9.46 29.08 10.82
N PRO A 240 9.47 30.35 11.25
CA PRO A 240 8.33 30.90 11.96
C PRO A 240 7.09 30.87 11.06
N ALA A 241 5.96 30.47 11.64
CA ALA A 241 4.64 30.57 11.04
C ALA A 241 4.36 32.02 10.59
N PRO A 242 3.52 32.23 9.54
CA PRO A 242 3.22 33.56 9.07
C PRO A 242 2.36 34.31 10.09
N SER A 243 2.73 35.58 10.31
CA SER A 243 1.94 36.62 10.97
C SER A 243 1.54 36.42 12.43
N SER A 244 2.44 36.79 13.34
CA SER A 244 2.07 37.57 14.53
C SER A 244 3.23 38.46 14.96
N VAL A 245 3.07 39.76 14.73
CA VAL A 245 3.59 40.92 15.46
C VAL A 245 5.00 40.78 16.08
N VAL A 246 5.94 41.51 15.50
CA VAL A 246 7.28 41.79 16.02
C VAL A 246 7.20 42.36 17.45
N PRO A 247 8.09 41.92 18.35
CA PRO A 247 8.85 42.91 19.10
C PRO A 247 10.36 42.68 18.95
N LEU A 248 11.02 43.79 18.67
CA LEU A 248 12.46 44.00 18.59
C LEU A 248 13.15 43.47 19.86
N GLN A 249 14.01 42.44 19.75
CA GLN A 249 15.08 42.24 20.72
C GLN A 249 16.40 41.80 20.09
N ASN A 250 17.40 42.55 20.50
CA ASN A 250 18.78 42.57 20.12
C ASN A 250 19.55 41.49 20.92
N LYS A 251 20.16 40.48 20.27
CA LYS A 251 21.31 39.76 20.86
C LYS A 251 22.07 38.83 19.89
N ARG A 252 23.33 39.22 19.69
CA ARG A 252 24.57 38.42 19.65
C ARG A 252 24.73 37.34 18.56
N ARG A 253 25.57 37.73 17.59
CA ARG A 253 26.46 36.94 16.72
C ARG A 253 26.75 35.52 17.23
N GLY A 254 26.27 34.54 16.49
CA GLY A 254 26.87 33.21 16.35
C GLY A 254 26.76 32.81 14.89
N CYS A 255 27.88 32.58 14.21
CA CYS A 255 27.89 32.01 12.86
C CYS A 255 27.38 30.57 12.93
N GLY A 256 26.05 30.39 12.88
CA GLY A 256 25.44 29.11 12.59
C GLY A 256 25.50 28.90 11.08
N TYR A 257 26.32 27.96 10.62
CA TYR A 257 26.18 27.47 9.25
C TYR A 257 24.85 26.70 9.19
N GLN A 258 23.87 27.25 8.51
CA GLN A 258 22.65 26.53 8.18
C GLN A 258 22.95 25.73 6.92
N LEU A 259 23.11 24.42 7.06
CA LEU A 259 23.34 23.53 5.93
C LEU A 259 22.07 23.50 5.08
N CYS A 260 22.01 24.35 4.05
CA CYS A 260 20.94 24.33 3.05
C CYS A 260 21.09 23.05 2.23
N VAL A 261 20.34 22.02 2.60
CA VAL A 261 20.16 20.84 1.75
C VAL A 261 19.36 21.30 0.54
N ASN A 262 20.05 21.48 -0.58
CA ASN A 262 19.43 21.92 -1.81
C ASN A 262 18.57 20.77 -2.38
N GLU A 263 17.25 20.82 -2.15
CA GLU A 263 16.31 19.78 -2.64
C GLU A 263 16.37 19.63 -4.18
N HIS A 264 16.81 20.68 -4.90
CA HIS A 264 17.03 20.64 -6.35
C HIS A 264 18.24 19.79 -6.78
N GLU A 265 19.28 19.67 -5.94
CA GLU A 265 20.40 18.72 -6.17
C GLU A 265 20.01 17.27 -5.84
N GLU A 266 19.10 17.04 -4.87
CA GLU A 266 18.59 15.68 -4.59
C GLU A 266 17.79 15.10 -5.77
N MET A 267 17.20 15.97 -6.59
CA MET A 267 16.38 15.64 -7.76
C MET A 267 17.13 15.76 -9.09
N GLY A 268 18.45 15.97 -9.11
CA GLY A 268 19.27 15.90 -10.33
C GLY A 268 18.83 16.83 -11.48
N LEU A 269 18.20 17.96 -11.16
CA LEU A 269 17.67 18.94 -12.12
C LEU A 269 18.72 19.98 -12.56
N VAL A 270 19.98 19.82 -12.15
CA VAL A 270 21.06 20.76 -12.46
C VAL A 270 22.13 20.04 -13.28
N ASP A 271 22.43 20.57 -14.46
CA ASP A 271 23.53 20.11 -15.29
C ASP A 271 24.87 20.28 -14.55
N PRO A 272 25.74 19.25 -14.53
CA PRO A 272 27.03 19.31 -13.84
C PRO A 272 28.00 20.35 -14.42
N ALA A 273 27.67 20.95 -15.57
CA ALA A 273 28.46 22.00 -16.21
C ALA A 273 28.19 23.43 -15.69
N MET A 274 27.17 23.63 -14.84
CA MET A 274 26.80 24.95 -14.31
C MET A 274 27.03 25.08 -12.80
N VAL A 275 28.07 24.43 -12.27
CA VAL A 275 28.52 24.65 -10.89
C VAL A 275 29.39 25.91 -10.85
N SER A 276 28.74 27.08 -10.85
CA SER A 276 29.35 28.26 -10.25
C SER A 276 29.19 28.12 -8.74
N ILE A 277 30.30 27.97 -8.03
CA ILE A 277 30.38 28.06 -6.58
C ILE A 277 29.97 29.48 -6.19
N ASN A 278 28.67 29.73 -6.06
CA ASN A 278 28.12 31.01 -5.59
C ASN A 278 26.79 30.75 -4.88
N SER A 279 26.86 30.19 -3.68
CA SER A 279 25.82 30.43 -2.67
C SER A 279 26.44 30.49 -1.29
N ILE A 280 27.18 31.58 -1.05
CA ILE A 280 27.17 32.19 0.27
C ILE A 280 25.75 32.74 0.41
N CYS A 281 24.94 32.13 1.28
CA CYS A 281 23.66 32.73 1.67
C CYS A 281 23.97 34.09 2.30
N SER A 282 23.72 35.17 1.56
CA SER A 282 23.75 36.52 2.11
C SER A 282 22.52 36.70 3.00
N SER A 283 22.80 37.13 4.23
CA SER A 283 21.90 37.52 5.32
C SER A 283 20.68 38.34 4.92
#